data_AF-A0A257W8G4-F1
#
_entry.id   AF-A0A257W8G4-F1
#
_cell.length_a   1.000
_cell.length_b   1.000
_cell.length_c   1.000
_cell.angle_alpha   90.00
_cell.angle_beta   90.00
_cell.angle_gamma   90.00
#
_symmetry.space_group_name_H-M   'P 1'
#
loop_
_entity.id
_entity.type
_entity.pdbx_description
1 polymer ?
#
loop_
_entity_poly.entity_id
_entity_poly.type
_entity_poly.pdbx_seq_one_letter_code
_entity_poly.pdbx_strand_id
1 'polypeptide(L)'
;MHWFENLVHDQQSPATCVFVLSIVILFGLALGQIRWKGLKLGVAGVLFSGLIAAHWGLAINHEVLEFVREFGLILFVYAVGLSIGPGFFNAIRARGWTLNLLAVYIVSCGVLVTVLLARSGVPMPIAVGLLCGATTNTPSLAAASTTLQNSPPRWETARAAIANVAPDYATKLPVHHELTADEKQQLGQELSKLPGLAYAMTYPFGVMGTIVTLLIARWIYPQQAVADSEQPQLTGRFRLLAEADLLITQVRLAGESVRHLLEHRRDLVISRRLRNGEMVIVTPDSDLQVGDIIKAVGSKASLDWLTSYVGEPAAIDLERLPSEIGIRWIMVSRRELVGRTI
;
A
#
# COMPACT_ATOMS: atom_id res chain seq x y z
N MET A 1 6.83 13.22 -42.64
CA MET A 1 5.53 13.13 -41.95
C MET A 1 4.97 11.70 -41.92
N HIS A 2 5.26 10.83 -42.89
CA HIS A 2 4.77 9.43 -42.92
C HIS A 2 5.22 8.52 -41.77
N TRP A 3 6.32 8.85 -41.06
CA TRP A 3 6.74 8.05 -39.90
C TRP A 3 5.71 8.11 -38.76
N PHE A 4 4.97 9.22 -38.61
CA PHE A 4 3.95 9.39 -37.59
C PHE A 4 2.66 8.64 -37.97
N GLU A 5 2.29 8.67 -39.25
CA GLU A 5 1.17 7.87 -39.79
C GLU A 5 1.46 6.37 -39.67
N ASN A 6 2.69 5.94 -39.97
CA ASN A 6 3.11 4.55 -39.79
C ASN A 6 3.20 4.15 -38.31
N LEU A 7 3.59 5.07 -37.41
CA LEU A 7 3.58 4.81 -35.96
C LEU A 7 2.15 4.65 -35.41
N VAL A 8 1.15 5.29 -36.03
CA VAL A 8 -0.25 5.21 -35.56
C VAL A 8 -0.98 4.02 -36.19
N HIS A 9 -0.64 3.64 -37.43
CA HIS A 9 -1.33 2.58 -38.16
C HIS A 9 -0.66 1.20 -38.11
N ASP A 10 0.64 1.11 -37.85
CA ASP A 10 1.33 -0.18 -37.71
C ASP A 10 1.20 -0.73 -36.29
N GLN A 11 0.11 -1.45 -36.03
CA GLN A 11 -0.19 -2.08 -34.73
C GLN A 11 0.78 -3.21 -34.35
N GLN A 12 1.68 -3.63 -35.24
CA GLN A 12 2.66 -4.67 -34.93
C GLN A 12 3.99 -4.14 -34.41
N SER A 13 4.27 -2.84 -34.58
CA SER A 13 5.50 -2.23 -34.09
C SER A 13 5.50 -2.08 -32.56
N PRO A 14 6.56 -2.51 -31.85
CA PRO A 14 6.68 -2.35 -30.40
C PRO A 14 6.57 -0.88 -29.95
N ALA A 15 7.03 0.07 -30.78
CA ALA A 15 6.96 1.49 -30.47
C ALA A 15 5.51 1.98 -30.38
N THR A 16 4.65 1.56 -31.30
CA THR A 16 3.21 1.85 -31.30
C THR A 16 2.54 1.30 -30.04
N CYS A 17 2.89 0.07 -29.66
CA CYS A 17 2.37 -0.58 -28.45
C CYS A 17 2.72 0.21 -27.18
N VAL A 18 3.99 0.60 -27.02
CA VAL A 18 4.44 1.40 -25.88
C VAL A 18 3.77 2.78 -25.86
N PHE A 19 3.60 3.41 -27.02
CA PHE A 19 2.92 4.70 -27.14
C PHE A 19 1.45 4.61 -26.71
N VAL A 20 0.71 3.61 -27.22
CA VAL A 20 -0.69 3.35 -26.84
C VAL A 20 -0.79 3.07 -25.34
N LEU A 21 0.05 2.20 -24.80
CA LEU A 21 0.08 1.90 -23.35
C LEU A 21 0.34 3.16 -22.53
N SER A 22 1.27 4.01 -22.96
CA SER A 22 1.59 5.26 -22.27
C SER A 22 0.38 6.20 -22.23
N ILE A 23 -0.36 6.33 -23.34
CA ILE A 23 -1.59 7.15 -23.39
C ILE A 23 -2.66 6.57 -22.47
N VAL A 24 -2.89 5.25 -22.54
CA VAL A 24 -3.89 4.57 -21.71
C VAL A 24 -3.57 4.74 -20.22
N ILE A 25 -2.31 4.57 -19.83
CA ILE A 25 -1.85 4.76 -18.45
C ILE A 25 -1.99 6.23 -18.04
N LEU A 26 -1.56 7.19 -18.85
CA LEU A 26 -1.61 8.61 -18.53
C LEU A 26 -3.05 9.11 -18.38
N PHE A 27 -3.93 8.73 -19.31
CA PHE A 27 -5.37 9.02 -19.21
C PHE A 27 -5.99 8.34 -17.99
N GLY A 28 -5.61 7.09 -17.73
CA GLY A 28 -6.08 6.34 -16.57
C GLY A 28 -5.66 6.90 -15.22
N LEU A 29 -4.42 7.37 -15.11
CA LEU A 29 -3.92 8.08 -13.93
C LEU A 29 -4.64 9.43 -13.76
N ALA A 30 -4.90 10.15 -14.85
CA ALA A 30 -5.66 11.39 -14.82
C ALA A 30 -7.11 11.15 -14.33
N LEU A 31 -7.80 10.13 -14.87
CA LEU A 31 -9.10 9.68 -14.38
C LEU A 31 -9.04 9.26 -12.91
N GLY A 32 -7.95 8.60 -12.50
CA GLY A 32 -7.72 8.17 -11.13
C GLY A 32 -7.62 9.31 -10.10
N GLN A 33 -7.19 10.50 -10.53
CA GLN A 33 -7.08 11.69 -9.68
C GLN A 33 -8.41 12.42 -9.49
N ILE A 34 -9.43 12.12 -10.29
CA ILE A 34 -10.76 12.73 -10.18
C ILE A 34 -11.35 12.36 -8.81
N ARG A 35 -11.72 13.40 -8.04
CA ARG A 35 -12.34 13.26 -6.73
C ARG A 35 -13.85 13.35 -6.88
N TRP A 36 -14.56 12.33 -6.44
CA TRP A 36 -16.02 12.39 -6.30
C TRP A 36 -16.41 12.19 -4.84
N LYS A 37 -17.04 13.21 -4.24
CA LYS A 37 -17.50 13.19 -2.83
C LYS A 37 -16.39 12.80 -1.82
N GLY A 38 -15.16 13.27 -2.06
CA GLY A 38 -14.00 12.98 -1.21
C GLY A 38 -13.30 11.64 -1.47
N LEU A 39 -13.85 10.78 -2.33
CA LEU A 39 -13.24 9.53 -2.77
C LEU A 39 -12.43 9.77 -4.06
N LYS A 40 -11.22 9.22 -4.12
CA LYS A 40 -10.38 9.17 -5.33
C LYS A 40 -10.46 7.76 -5.91
N LEU A 41 -10.57 7.63 -7.23
CA LEU A 41 -10.48 6.32 -7.89
C LEU A 41 -9.08 5.70 -7.74
N GLY A 42 -8.04 6.55 -7.71
CA GLY A 42 -6.65 6.11 -7.61
C GLY A 42 -6.22 5.28 -8.81
N VAL A 43 -5.42 4.23 -8.56
CA VAL A 43 -4.87 3.35 -9.61
C VAL A 43 -5.96 2.63 -10.41
N ALA A 44 -7.16 2.45 -9.84
CA ALA A 44 -8.29 1.84 -10.54
C ALA A 44 -8.68 2.60 -11.83
N GLY A 45 -8.37 3.90 -11.94
CA GLY A 45 -8.60 4.67 -13.18
C GLY A 45 -7.85 4.11 -14.39
N VAL A 46 -6.68 3.51 -14.19
CA VAL A 46 -5.88 2.86 -15.25
C VAL A 46 -6.60 1.64 -15.83
N LEU A 47 -7.28 0.86 -14.99
CA LEU A 47 -8.09 -0.27 -15.45
C LEU A 47 -9.26 0.19 -16.32
N PHE A 48 -10.03 1.19 -15.88
CA PHE A 48 -11.17 1.69 -16.65
C PHE A 48 -10.74 2.30 -17.99
N SER A 49 -9.63 3.06 -17.99
CA SER A 49 -9.01 3.55 -19.22
C SER A 49 -8.65 2.41 -20.17
N GLY A 50 -8.01 1.35 -19.67
CA GLY A 50 -7.68 0.17 -20.47
C GLY A 50 -8.89 -0.55 -21.03
N LEU A 51 -9.97 -0.68 -20.23
CA LEU A 51 -11.21 -1.32 -20.67
C LEU A 51 -11.89 -0.51 -21.78
N ILE A 52 -11.92 0.82 -21.65
CA ILE A 52 -12.45 1.74 -22.65
C ILE A 52 -11.63 1.66 -23.94
N ALA A 53 -10.30 1.67 -23.84
CA ALA A 53 -9.40 1.52 -24.99
C ALA A 53 -9.62 0.17 -25.71
N ALA A 54 -9.74 -0.91 -24.95
CA ALA A 54 -10.02 -2.25 -25.48
C ALA A 54 -11.40 -2.33 -26.16
N HIS A 55 -12.42 -1.64 -25.63
CA HIS A 55 -13.75 -1.59 -26.24
C HIS A 55 -13.73 -0.96 -27.64
N TRP A 56 -12.86 0.03 -27.88
CA TRP A 56 -12.65 0.62 -29.21
C TRP A 56 -11.75 -0.20 -30.14
N GLY A 57 -11.35 -1.42 -29.73
CA GLY A 57 -10.59 -2.33 -30.58
C GLY A 57 -9.11 -1.98 -30.71
N LEU A 58 -8.54 -1.25 -29.74
CA LEU A 58 -7.08 -1.07 -29.66
C LEU A 58 -6.43 -2.42 -29.32
N ALA A 59 -5.99 -3.13 -30.36
CA ALA A 59 -5.22 -4.35 -30.24
C ALA A 59 -3.73 -4.01 -30.07
N ILE A 60 -3.10 -4.63 -29.08
CA ILE A 60 -1.67 -4.50 -28.78
C ILE A 60 -1.02 -5.85 -29.09
N ASN A 61 0.20 -5.82 -29.60
CA ASN A 61 1.00 -7.02 -29.80
C ASN A 61 1.09 -7.83 -28.48
N HIS A 62 0.77 -9.12 -28.57
CA HIS A 62 0.71 -10.02 -27.41
C HIS A 62 2.05 -10.11 -26.66
N GLU A 63 3.16 -10.14 -27.39
CA GLU A 63 4.51 -10.27 -26.83
C GLU A 63 4.88 -9.04 -25.98
N VAL A 64 4.56 -7.85 -26.48
CA VAL A 64 4.78 -6.59 -25.73
C VAL A 64 3.88 -6.55 -24.50
N LEU A 65 2.62 -6.97 -24.62
CA LEU A 65 1.67 -7.00 -23.51
C LEU A 65 2.09 -7.99 -22.41
N GLU A 66 2.58 -9.16 -22.79
CA GLU A 66 3.11 -10.17 -21.87
C GLU A 66 4.35 -9.65 -21.16
N PHE A 67 5.32 -9.10 -21.92
CA PHE A 67 6.50 -8.47 -21.35
C PHE A 67 6.17 -7.35 -20.34
N VAL A 68 5.30 -6.40 -20.72
CA VAL A 68 4.91 -5.28 -19.86
C VAL A 68 4.21 -5.77 -18.59
N ARG A 69 3.39 -6.82 -18.70
CA ARG A 69 2.69 -7.42 -17.57
C ARG A 69 3.67 -8.08 -16.60
N GLU A 70 4.58 -8.91 -17.08
CA GLU A 70 5.57 -9.60 -16.25
C GLU A 70 6.52 -8.61 -15.59
N PHE A 71 7.09 -7.68 -16.38
CA PHE A 71 7.98 -6.65 -15.88
C PHE A 71 7.28 -5.76 -14.84
N GLY A 72 6.05 -5.31 -15.14
CA GLY A 72 5.26 -4.51 -14.22
C GLY A 72 4.90 -5.25 -12.93
N LEU A 73 4.59 -6.55 -13.01
CA LEU A 73 4.32 -7.38 -11.84
C LEU A 73 5.57 -7.56 -10.97
N ILE A 74 6.74 -7.79 -11.56
CA ILE A 74 8.00 -7.91 -10.83
C ILE A 74 8.29 -6.61 -10.07
N LEU A 75 8.17 -5.46 -10.74
CA LEU A 75 8.35 -4.15 -10.10
C LEU A 75 7.33 -3.91 -8.99
N PHE A 76 6.06 -4.28 -9.21
CA PHE A 76 4.99 -4.14 -8.22
C PHE A 76 5.27 -5.00 -6.97
N VAL A 77 5.56 -6.29 -7.14
CA VAL A 77 5.84 -7.22 -6.03
C VAL A 77 7.10 -6.78 -5.28
N TYR A 78 8.14 -6.32 -5.99
CA TYR A 78 9.35 -5.78 -5.38
C TYR A 78 9.08 -4.53 -4.54
N ALA A 79 8.36 -3.55 -5.08
CA ALA A 79 8.02 -2.31 -4.38
C ALA A 79 7.14 -2.55 -3.15
N VAL A 80 6.14 -3.44 -3.26
CA VAL A 80 5.30 -3.88 -2.14
C VAL A 80 6.15 -4.60 -1.09
N GLY A 81 7.07 -5.47 -1.51
CA GLY A 81 7.98 -6.18 -0.61
C GLY A 81 8.88 -5.24 0.19
N LEU A 82 9.47 -4.24 -0.47
CA LEU A 82 10.32 -3.24 0.19
C LEU A 82 9.52 -2.31 1.12
N SER A 83 8.35 -1.84 0.69
CA SER A 83 7.52 -0.92 1.49
C SER A 83 6.94 -1.58 2.74
N ILE A 84 6.57 -2.86 2.67
CA ILE A 84 6.01 -3.61 3.81
C ILE A 84 7.11 -4.23 4.69
N GLY A 85 8.33 -4.44 4.16
CA GLY A 85 9.43 -5.15 4.82
C GLY A 85 9.72 -4.74 6.28
N PRO A 86 9.94 -3.45 6.59
CA PRO A 86 10.22 -3.00 7.95
C PRO A 86 9.08 -3.24 8.96
N GLY A 87 7.81 -3.18 8.50
CA GLY A 87 6.63 -3.39 9.34
C GLY A 87 6.21 -4.86 9.48
N PHE A 88 6.61 -5.71 8.55
CA PHE A 88 6.18 -7.12 8.45
C PHE A 88 6.48 -7.93 9.72
N PHE A 89 7.74 -7.90 10.19
CA PHE A 89 8.13 -8.69 11.37
C PHE A 89 7.46 -8.19 12.66
N ASN A 90 7.22 -6.89 12.76
CA ASN A 90 6.50 -6.31 13.90
C ASN A 90 5.01 -6.71 13.87
N ALA A 91 4.38 -6.71 12.69
CA ALA A 91 3.00 -7.15 12.52
C ALA A 91 2.83 -8.64 12.86
N ILE A 92 3.76 -9.50 12.42
CA ILE A 92 3.75 -10.93 12.77
C ILE A 92 3.93 -11.13 14.27
N ARG A 93 4.87 -10.43 14.91
CA ARG A 93 5.10 -10.58 16.35
C ARG A 93 3.92 -10.11 17.20
N ALA A 94 3.23 -9.04 16.78
CA ALA A 94 2.11 -8.48 17.53
C ALA A 94 0.80 -9.25 17.32
N ARG A 95 0.46 -9.60 16.07
CA ARG A 95 -0.85 -10.16 15.68
C ARG A 95 -0.77 -11.25 14.61
N GLY A 96 0.40 -11.84 14.40
CA GLY A 96 0.64 -12.78 13.29
C GLY A 96 -0.33 -13.96 13.25
N TRP A 97 -0.70 -14.50 14.41
CA TRP A 97 -1.70 -15.57 14.48
C TRP A 97 -3.07 -15.14 13.97
N THR A 98 -3.60 -14.01 14.43
CA THR A 98 -4.89 -13.47 13.99
C THR A 98 -4.87 -13.12 12.50
N LEU A 99 -3.80 -12.48 12.03
CA LEU A 99 -3.65 -12.09 10.62
C LEU A 99 -3.53 -13.31 9.70
N ASN A 100 -2.78 -14.34 10.09
CA ASN A 100 -2.66 -15.57 9.30
C ASN A 100 -3.97 -16.37 9.28
N LEU A 101 -4.67 -16.50 10.41
CA LEU A 101 -5.98 -17.18 10.43
C LEU A 101 -7.01 -16.46 9.56
N LEU A 102 -7.03 -15.12 9.60
CA LEU A 102 -7.90 -14.33 8.73
C LEU A 102 -7.53 -14.50 7.25
N ALA A 103 -6.24 -14.51 6.92
CA ALA A 103 -5.77 -14.75 5.56
C ALA A 103 -6.15 -16.15 5.06
N VAL A 104 -5.92 -17.19 5.87
CA VAL A 104 -6.31 -18.57 5.55
C VAL A 104 -7.81 -18.68 5.36
N TYR A 105 -8.61 -18.05 6.22
CA TYR A 105 -10.06 -18.03 6.08
C TYR A 105 -10.51 -17.40 4.76
N ILE A 106 -10.01 -16.19 4.44
CA ILE A 106 -10.37 -15.48 3.20
C ILE A 106 -9.96 -16.30 1.96
N VAL A 107 -8.74 -16.85 1.94
CA VAL A 107 -8.25 -17.67 0.83
C VAL A 107 -9.08 -18.95 0.69
N SER A 108 -9.40 -19.62 1.79
CA SER A 108 -10.18 -20.86 1.77
C SER A 108 -11.61 -20.62 1.26
N CYS A 109 -12.25 -19.53 1.70
CA CYS A 109 -13.55 -19.11 1.18
C CYS A 109 -13.50 -18.80 -0.32
N GLY A 110 -12.47 -18.07 -0.78
CA GLY A 110 -12.27 -17.79 -2.19
C GLY A 110 -12.11 -19.08 -3.01
N VAL A 111 -11.24 -19.99 -2.58
CA VAL A 111 -11.02 -21.29 -3.24
C VAL A 111 -12.29 -22.12 -3.25
N LEU A 112 -13.05 -22.16 -2.15
CA LEU A 112 -14.32 -22.88 -2.08
C LEU A 112 -15.30 -22.35 -3.13
N VAL A 113 -15.48 -21.04 -3.23
CA VAL A 113 -16.36 -20.42 -4.25
C VAL A 113 -15.90 -20.78 -5.65
N THR A 114 -14.60 -20.73 -5.93
CA THR A 114 -14.01 -21.10 -7.22
C THR A 114 -14.28 -22.57 -7.58
N VAL A 115 -14.14 -23.48 -6.61
CA VAL A 115 -14.43 -24.91 -6.81
C VAL A 115 -15.92 -25.14 -7.06
N LEU A 116 -16.81 -24.40 -6.39
CA LEU A 116 -18.25 -24.46 -6.63
C LEU A 116 -18.61 -23.97 -8.04
N LEU A 117 -18.01 -22.87 -8.50
CA LEU A 117 -18.17 -22.37 -9.86
C LEU A 117 -17.63 -23.36 -10.91
N ALA A 118 -16.47 -23.96 -10.65
CA ALA A 118 -15.91 -24.98 -11.54
C ALA A 118 -16.85 -26.20 -11.65
N ARG A 119 -17.49 -26.60 -10.54
CA ARG A 119 -18.48 -27.68 -10.53
C ARG A 119 -19.79 -27.34 -11.23
N SER A 120 -20.17 -26.06 -11.30
CA SER A 120 -21.36 -25.62 -12.03
C SER A 120 -21.14 -25.53 -13.55
N GLY A 121 -19.98 -25.99 -14.05
CA GLY A 121 -19.65 -25.99 -15.47
C GLY A 121 -18.85 -24.76 -15.93
N VAL A 122 -18.44 -23.87 -15.01
CA VAL A 122 -17.54 -22.76 -15.38
C VAL A 122 -16.14 -23.33 -15.65
N PRO A 123 -15.53 -23.00 -16.79
CA PRO A 123 -14.19 -23.47 -17.10
C PRO A 123 -13.14 -23.05 -16.07
N MET A 124 -12.23 -23.97 -15.71
CA MET A 124 -11.20 -23.72 -14.69
C MET A 124 -10.36 -22.45 -14.94
N PRO A 125 -9.89 -22.15 -16.18
CA PRO A 125 -9.16 -20.92 -16.46
C PRO A 125 -9.96 -19.65 -16.12
N ILE A 126 -11.27 -19.67 -16.40
CA ILE A 126 -12.19 -18.56 -16.12
C ILE A 126 -12.42 -18.47 -14.62
N ALA A 127 -12.75 -19.58 -13.96
CA ALA A 127 -13.01 -19.63 -12.52
C ALA A 127 -11.83 -19.10 -11.70
N VAL A 128 -10.60 -19.49 -12.06
CA VAL A 128 -9.38 -18.96 -11.43
C VAL A 128 -9.20 -17.46 -11.71
N GLY A 129 -9.47 -16.99 -12.93
CA GLY A 129 -9.47 -15.56 -13.24
C GLY A 129 -10.49 -14.75 -12.42
N LEU A 130 -11.70 -15.29 -12.24
CA LEU A 130 -12.74 -14.70 -11.39
C LEU A 130 -12.27 -14.61 -9.92
N LEU A 131 -11.63 -15.66 -9.40
CA LEU A 131 -11.02 -15.64 -8.07
C LEU A 131 -9.98 -14.53 -7.95
N CYS A 132 -9.05 -14.45 -8.90
CA CYS A 132 -7.98 -13.46 -8.88
C CYS A 132 -8.55 -12.03 -8.93
N GLY A 133 -9.56 -11.78 -9.77
CA GLY A 133 -10.18 -10.46 -9.88
C GLY A 133 -10.99 -10.09 -8.64
N ALA A 134 -11.84 -11.00 -8.15
CA ALA A 134 -12.65 -10.77 -6.95
C ALA A 134 -11.81 -10.56 -5.69
N THR A 135 -10.67 -11.25 -5.57
CA THR A 135 -9.74 -11.11 -4.44
C THR A 135 -8.64 -10.07 -4.70
N THR A 136 -8.68 -9.35 -5.82
CA THR A 136 -7.68 -8.35 -6.20
C THR A 136 -6.23 -8.87 -6.15
N ASN A 137 -6.04 -10.15 -6.48
CA ASN A 137 -4.79 -10.88 -6.30
C ASN A 137 -4.05 -11.06 -7.64
N THR A 138 -3.47 -9.96 -8.12
CA THR A 138 -2.70 -9.89 -9.38
C THR A 138 -1.55 -10.90 -9.48
N PRO A 139 -0.76 -11.17 -8.40
CA PRO A 139 0.27 -12.21 -8.44
C PRO A 139 -0.29 -13.61 -8.71
N SER A 140 -1.48 -13.92 -8.19
CA SER A 140 -2.11 -15.22 -8.45
C SER A 140 -2.59 -15.37 -9.89
N LEU A 141 -3.01 -14.27 -10.54
CA LEU A 141 -3.35 -14.29 -11.96
C LEU A 141 -2.14 -14.68 -12.81
N ALA A 142 -0.97 -14.11 -12.51
CA ALA A 142 0.26 -14.44 -13.22
C ALA A 142 0.66 -15.90 -13.02
N ALA A 143 0.66 -16.38 -11.78
CA ALA A 143 0.92 -17.78 -11.48
C ALA A 143 -0.04 -18.73 -12.22
N ALA A 144 -1.33 -18.37 -12.27
CA ALA A 144 -2.35 -19.14 -13.00
C ALA A 144 -2.11 -19.15 -14.52
N SER A 145 -1.82 -17.99 -15.12
CA SER A 145 -1.52 -17.88 -16.55
C SER A 145 -0.29 -18.70 -16.93
N THR A 146 0.80 -18.61 -16.16
CA THR A 146 2.02 -19.42 -16.40
C THR A 146 1.76 -20.91 -16.23
N THR A 147 0.95 -21.32 -15.25
CA THR A 147 0.59 -22.74 -15.05
C THR A 147 -0.20 -23.28 -16.24
N LEU A 148 -1.13 -22.49 -16.81
CA LEU A 148 -1.90 -22.89 -17.99
C LEU A 148 -1.06 -22.99 -19.26
N GLN A 149 -0.03 -22.15 -19.41
CA GLN A 149 0.92 -22.23 -20.52
C GLN A 149 1.78 -23.50 -20.42
N ASN A 150 2.29 -23.81 -19.23
CA ASN A 150 3.20 -24.93 -19.01
C ASN A 150 2.49 -26.30 -18.85
N SER A 151 1.24 -26.30 -18.40
CA SER A 151 0.47 -27.50 -18.11
C SER A 151 -1.00 -27.29 -18.49
N PRO A 152 -1.29 -27.25 -19.81
CA PRO A 152 -2.66 -27.07 -20.28
C PRO A 152 -3.56 -28.22 -19.79
N PRO A 153 -4.81 -27.93 -19.40
CA PRO A 153 -5.76 -28.93 -18.95
C PRO A 153 -6.10 -29.94 -20.06
N ARG A 154 -6.69 -31.07 -19.66
CA ARG A 154 -7.08 -32.14 -20.58
C ARG A 154 -7.95 -31.60 -21.71
N TRP A 155 -7.73 -32.07 -22.95
CA TRP A 155 -8.28 -31.46 -24.16
C TRP A 155 -9.81 -31.31 -24.15
N GLU A 156 -10.55 -32.26 -23.57
CA GLU A 156 -12.02 -32.21 -23.44
C GLU A 156 -12.46 -31.00 -22.61
N THR A 157 -11.80 -30.79 -21.46
CA THR A 157 -12.07 -29.65 -20.56
C THR A 157 -11.61 -28.33 -21.17
N ALA A 158 -10.51 -28.33 -21.94
CA ALA A 158 -10.03 -27.16 -22.65
C ALA A 158 -10.96 -26.73 -23.79
N ARG A 159 -11.50 -27.69 -24.55
CA ARG A 159 -12.45 -27.42 -25.64
C ARG A 159 -13.75 -26.85 -25.10
N ALA A 160 -14.29 -27.42 -24.02
CA ALA A 160 -15.45 -26.86 -23.33
C ALA A 160 -15.16 -25.46 -22.77
N ALA A 161 -13.93 -25.20 -22.33
CA ALA A 161 -13.51 -23.89 -21.85
C ALA A 161 -13.53 -22.81 -22.93
N ILE A 162 -12.99 -23.14 -24.10
CA ILE A 162 -12.85 -22.23 -25.23
C ILE A 162 -14.17 -22.09 -25.99
N ALA A 163 -15.00 -23.13 -26.06
CA ALA A 163 -16.27 -23.10 -26.80
C ALA A 163 -17.22 -21.97 -26.37
N ASN A 164 -17.19 -21.60 -25.08
CA ASN A 164 -18.03 -20.52 -24.55
C ASN A 164 -17.43 -19.11 -24.75
N VAL A 165 -16.14 -18.98 -25.08
CA VAL A 165 -15.43 -17.68 -25.10
C VAL A 165 -14.82 -17.34 -26.46
N ALA A 166 -14.36 -18.34 -27.21
CA ALA A 166 -13.79 -18.21 -28.56
C ALA A 166 -14.31 -19.35 -29.45
N PRO A 167 -15.61 -19.31 -29.84
CA PRO A 167 -16.26 -20.37 -30.60
C PRO A 167 -15.57 -20.67 -31.94
N ASP A 168 -14.98 -19.65 -32.58
CA ASP A 168 -14.22 -19.79 -33.84
C ASP A 168 -12.91 -20.58 -33.69
N TYR A 169 -12.28 -20.54 -32.51
CA TYR A 169 -11.10 -21.36 -32.22
C TYR A 169 -11.50 -22.77 -31.80
N ALA A 170 -12.57 -22.90 -31.00
CA ALA A 170 -13.12 -24.19 -30.57
C ALA A 170 -13.60 -25.10 -31.72
N THR A 171 -14.01 -24.50 -32.84
CA THR A 171 -14.45 -25.19 -34.07
C THR A 171 -13.28 -25.61 -34.97
N LYS A 172 -12.16 -24.88 -34.93
CA LYS A 172 -10.94 -25.20 -35.69
C LYS A 172 -10.05 -26.24 -35.00
N LEU A 173 -10.28 -26.50 -33.71
CA LEU A 173 -9.57 -27.52 -32.93
C LEU A 173 -9.95 -28.95 -33.37
N PRO A 174 -8.97 -29.83 -33.65
CA PRO A 174 -9.25 -31.20 -34.08
C PRO A 174 -9.99 -32.01 -33.00
N VAL A 175 -10.96 -32.82 -33.43
CA VAL A 175 -11.95 -33.48 -32.55
C VAL A 175 -11.53 -34.89 -32.10
N HIS A 176 -10.56 -35.52 -32.78
CA HIS A 176 -10.29 -36.97 -32.65
C HIS A 176 -8.81 -37.37 -32.60
N HIS A 177 -7.91 -36.53 -32.08
CA HIS A 177 -6.48 -36.87 -32.03
C HIS A 177 -5.78 -36.46 -30.72
N GLU A 178 -4.72 -37.19 -30.36
CA GLU A 178 -3.74 -36.67 -29.39
C GLU A 178 -3.13 -35.39 -29.97
N LEU A 179 -3.29 -34.28 -29.25
CA LEU A 179 -2.71 -33.00 -29.67
C LEU A 179 -1.20 -33.16 -29.83
N THR A 180 -0.69 -32.74 -30.98
CA THR A 180 0.75 -32.58 -31.23
C THR A 180 1.36 -31.58 -30.23
N ALA A 181 2.69 -31.59 -30.10
CA ALA A 181 3.37 -30.67 -29.18
C ALA A 181 3.04 -29.19 -29.49
N ASP A 182 2.99 -28.84 -30.77
CA ASP A 182 2.68 -27.48 -31.23
C ASP A 182 1.22 -27.09 -30.94
N GLU A 183 0.27 -28.01 -31.11
CA GLU A 183 -1.14 -27.75 -30.79
C GLU A 183 -1.38 -27.61 -29.28
N LYS A 184 -0.66 -28.38 -28.45
CA LYS A 184 -0.70 -28.22 -26.98
C LYS A 184 -0.18 -26.84 -26.58
N GLN A 185 0.88 -26.38 -27.23
CA GLN A 185 1.47 -25.07 -26.97
C GLN A 185 0.54 -23.93 -27.40
N GLN A 186 -0.05 -24.00 -28.60
CA GLN A 186 -1.05 -23.03 -29.06
C GLN A 186 -2.30 -23.02 -28.18
N LEU A 187 -2.79 -24.20 -27.78
CA LEU A 187 -3.91 -24.33 -26.85
C LEU A 187 -3.58 -23.67 -25.50
N GLY A 188 -2.38 -23.93 -24.95
CA GLY A 188 -1.90 -23.29 -23.73
C GLY A 188 -1.86 -21.77 -23.85
N GLN A 189 -1.38 -21.25 -24.97
CA GLN A 189 -1.37 -19.80 -25.25
C GLN A 189 -2.78 -19.21 -25.29
N GLU A 190 -3.72 -19.83 -26.00
CA GLU A 190 -5.10 -19.33 -26.06
C GLU A 190 -5.82 -19.43 -24.69
N LEU A 191 -5.62 -20.54 -23.97
CA LEU A 191 -6.19 -20.71 -22.62
C LEU A 191 -5.62 -19.72 -21.62
N SER A 192 -4.35 -19.33 -21.74
CA SER A 192 -3.70 -18.38 -20.84
C SER A 192 -4.31 -16.97 -20.89
N LYS A 193 -5.05 -16.65 -21.96
CA LYS A 193 -5.78 -15.39 -22.13
C LYS A 193 -7.09 -15.35 -21.32
N LEU A 194 -7.73 -16.51 -21.10
CA LEU A 194 -9.03 -16.60 -20.43
C LEU A 194 -9.03 -16.08 -18.98
N PRO A 195 -8.06 -16.43 -18.11
CA PRO A 195 -8.01 -15.90 -16.75
C PRO A 195 -7.91 -14.37 -16.74
N GLY A 196 -7.14 -13.78 -17.66
CA GLY A 196 -6.98 -12.32 -17.76
C GLY A 196 -8.27 -11.61 -18.08
N LEU A 197 -9.09 -12.19 -18.97
CA LEU A 197 -10.41 -11.65 -19.31
C LEU A 197 -11.38 -11.72 -18.12
N ALA A 198 -11.46 -12.87 -17.46
CA ALA A 198 -12.29 -13.05 -16.27
C ALA A 198 -11.86 -12.13 -15.12
N TYR A 199 -10.55 -11.94 -14.94
CA TYR A 199 -9.98 -10.98 -14.00
C TYR A 199 -10.43 -9.56 -14.31
N ALA A 200 -10.31 -9.10 -15.56
CA ALA A 200 -10.70 -7.76 -15.96
C ALA A 200 -12.19 -7.48 -15.70
N MET A 201 -13.05 -8.48 -15.89
CA MET A 201 -14.49 -8.37 -15.62
C MET A 201 -14.81 -8.30 -14.12
N THR A 202 -14.10 -9.07 -13.28
CA THR A 202 -14.42 -9.17 -11.83
C THR A 202 -13.69 -8.17 -10.96
N TYR A 203 -12.53 -7.68 -11.39
CA TYR A 203 -11.71 -6.74 -10.63
C TYR A 203 -12.47 -5.46 -10.20
N PRO A 204 -13.29 -4.80 -11.07
CA PRO A 204 -14.10 -3.65 -10.64
C PRO A 204 -15.01 -3.96 -9.46
N PHE A 205 -15.60 -5.17 -9.43
CA PHE A 205 -16.48 -5.61 -8.36
C PHE A 205 -15.71 -5.91 -7.08
N GLY A 206 -14.50 -6.48 -7.17
CA GLY A 206 -13.61 -6.67 -6.03
C GLY A 206 -13.20 -5.33 -5.39
N VAL A 207 -12.79 -4.36 -6.22
CA VAL A 207 -12.45 -3.00 -5.75
C VAL A 207 -13.68 -2.29 -5.17
N MET A 208 -14.83 -2.36 -5.82
CA MET A 208 -16.04 -1.74 -5.31
C MET A 208 -16.49 -2.38 -3.98
N GLY A 209 -16.45 -3.71 -3.88
CA GLY A 209 -16.78 -4.45 -2.67
C GLY A 209 -15.86 -4.12 -1.51
N THR A 210 -14.56 -4.02 -1.74
CA THR A 210 -13.59 -3.60 -0.70
C THR A 210 -13.81 -2.16 -0.27
N ILE A 211 -14.05 -1.23 -1.21
CA ILE A 211 -14.38 0.17 -0.89
C ILE A 211 -15.65 0.24 -0.05
N VAL A 212 -16.73 -0.43 -0.45
CA VAL A 212 -17.99 -0.45 0.30
C VAL A 212 -17.79 -1.04 1.69
N THR A 213 -17.05 -2.15 1.80
CA THR A 213 -16.72 -2.77 3.09
C THR A 213 -15.94 -1.82 3.99
N LEU A 214 -14.96 -1.09 3.45
CA LEU A 214 -14.21 -0.05 4.17
C LEU A 214 -15.12 1.10 4.62
N LEU A 215 -16.06 1.54 3.79
CA LEU A 215 -17.02 2.58 4.14
C LEU A 215 -17.97 2.12 5.26
N ILE A 216 -18.47 0.89 5.19
CA ILE A 216 -19.29 0.28 6.23
C ILE A 216 -18.49 0.15 7.52
N ALA A 217 -17.26 -0.36 7.46
CA ALA A 217 -16.40 -0.48 8.63
C ALA A 217 -16.12 0.87 9.28
N ARG A 218 -15.86 1.91 8.49
CA ARG A 218 -15.69 3.29 8.97
C ARG A 218 -16.96 3.85 9.59
N TRP A 219 -18.13 3.46 9.09
CA TRP A 219 -19.42 3.85 9.65
C TRP A 219 -19.71 3.14 10.99
N ILE A 220 -19.37 1.85 11.12
CA ILE A 220 -19.55 1.08 12.36
C ILE A 220 -18.52 1.45 13.43
N TYR A 221 -17.26 1.70 13.02
CA TYR A 221 -16.13 1.97 13.92
C TYR A 221 -15.47 3.36 13.68
N PRO A 222 -16.21 4.47 13.85
CA PRO A 222 -15.72 5.81 13.52
C PRO A 222 -14.53 6.27 14.38
N GLN A 223 -14.42 5.82 15.63
CA GLN A 223 -13.32 6.21 16.55
C GLN A 223 -11.97 5.55 16.21
N GLN A 224 -11.98 4.40 15.52
CA GLN A 224 -10.77 3.63 15.23
C GLN A 224 -10.12 4.06 13.90
N ALA A 225 -10.91 4.57 12.96
CA ALA A 225 -10.42 5.08 11.66
C ALA A 225 -9.50 6.32 11.80
N VAL A 226 -9.66 7.13 12.86
CA VAL A 226 -8.80 8.28 13.14
C VAL A 226 -7.46 7.84 13.75
N ALA A 227 -7.46 6.80 14.58
CA ALA A 227 -6.25 6.27 15.21
C ALA A 227 -5.27 5.65 14.19
N ASP A 228 -5.77 5.05 13.10
CA ASP A 228 -4.93 4.49 12.02
C ASP A 228 -4.38 5.56 11.05
N SER A 229 -4.88 6.81 11.13
CA SER A 229 -4.54 7.89 10.19
C SER A 229 -3.38 8.78 10.64
N GLU A 230 -3.10 8.88 11.94
CA GLU A 230 -2.23 9.94 12.50
C GLU A 230 -0.85 9.50 13.02
N GLN A 231 -0.43 8.24 12.86
CA GLN A 231 0.90 7.85 13.32
C GLN A 231 1.66 7.04 12.26
N PRO A 232 2.74 7.58 11.66
CA PRO A 232 3.71 6.77 10.94
C PRO A 232 4.15 5.63 11.86
N GLN A 233 4.22 4.42 11.31
CA GLN A 233 4.51 3.15 11.97
C GLN A 233 5.91 3.11 12.62
N LEU A 234 6.19 3.99 13.58
CA LEU A 234 7.27 3.88 14.54
C LEU A 234 6.81 2.96 15.69
N THR A 235 6.30 1.78 15.33
CA THR A 235 5.87 0.73 16.26
C THR A 235 7.10 0.03 16.83
N GLY A 236 7.86 0.80 17.59
CA GLY A 236 9.12 0.39 18.20
C GLY A 236 9.14 0.76 19.66
N ARG A 237 8.13 0.40 20.47
CA ARG A 237 8.22 0.43 21.94
C ARG A 237 8.61 1.80 22.55
N PHE A 238 8.51 2.88 21.80
CA PHE A 238 8.61 4.23 22.32
C PHE A 238 7.30 4.49 23.04
N ARG A 239 7.36 4.64 24.37
CA ARG A 239 6.25 5.20 25.13
C ARG A 239 5.81 6.46 24.39
N LEU A 240 4.52 6.64 24.16
CA LEU A 240 3.98 7.88 23.60
C LEU A 240 4.47 9.03 24.48
N LEU A 241 5.53 9.70 24.03
CA LEU A 241 6.03 10.91 24.65
C LEU A 241 5.15 12.01 24.09
N ALA A 242 4.41 12.66 24.98
CA ALA A 242 3.71 13.88 24.66
C ALA A 242 4.69 15.05 24.76
N GLU A 243 4.31 16.18 24.18
CA GLU A 243 5.04 17.43 24.28
C GLU A 243 4.15 18.45 25.00
N ALA A 244 4.76 19.32 25.81
CA ALA A 244 4.07 20.43 26.45
C ALA A 244 4.99 21.65 26.52
N ASP A 245 4.43 22.80 26.14
CA ASP A 245 5.06 24.11 26.32
C ASP A 245 4.54 24.71 27.63
N LEU A 246 5.46 25.07 28.54
CA LEU A 246 5.13 25.54 29.89
C LEU A 246 5.78 26.89 30.17
N LEU A 247 5.02 27.81 30.76
CA LEU A 247 5.55 29.06 31.30
C LEU A 247 5.98 28.85 32.75
N ILE A 248 7.24 29.17 33.07
CA ILE A 248 7.75 29.07 34.44
C ILE A 248 7.20 30.24 35.25
N THR A 249 6.21 29.97 36.10
CA THR A 249 5.57 30.98 36.96
C THR A 249 6.00 30.85 38.43
N GLN A 250 6.51 29.68 38.83
CA GLN A 250 6.86 29.42 40.23
C GLN A 250 8.27 29.93 40.57
N VAL A 251 8.37 30.81 41.56
CA VAL A 251 9.63 31.41 42.05
C VAL A 251 10.61 30.36 42.61
N ARG A 252 10.11 29.22 43.08
CA ARG A 252 10.94 28.13 43.65
C ARG A 252 11.92 27.52 42.66
N LEU A 253 11.67 27.71 41.36
CA LEU A 253 12.51 27.19 40.28
C LEU A 253 13.53 28.19 39.77
N ALA A 254 13.53 29.43 40.27
CA ALA A 254 14.47 30.45 39.86
C ALA A 254 15.89 30.08 40.31
N GLY A 255 16.76 29.76 39.35
CA GLY A 255 18.15 29.36 39.61
C GLY A 255 18.36 27.87 39.87
N GLU A 256 17.30 27.06 39.80
CA GLU A 256 17.43 25.60 39.85
C GLU A 256 17.96 25.06 38.51
N SER A 257 18.85 24.07 38.60
CA SER A 257 19.38 23.37 37.44
C SER A 257 18.36 22.36 36.92
N VAL A 258 18.24 22.25 35.60
CA VAL A 258 17.40 21.25 34.93
C VAL A 258 17.70 19.83 35.41
N ARG A 259 18.96 19.53 35.76
CA ARG A 259 19.39 18.25 36.32
C ARG A 259 18.54 17.81 37.51
N HIS A 260 18.21 18.73 38.41
CA HIS A 260 17.44 18.43 39.61
C HIS A 260 15.98 18.02 39.28
N LEU A 261 15.41 18.57 38.20
CA LEU A 261 14.11 18.15 37.67
C LEU A 261 14.18 16.76 37.02
N LEU A 262 15.25 16.49 36.26
CA LEU A 262 15.45 15.22 35.56
C LEU A 262 15.71 14.03 36.52
N GLU A 263 16.30 14.29 37.69
CA GLU A 263 16.52 13.28 38.72
C GLU A 263 15.21 12.69 39.27
N HIS A 264 14.15 13.50 39.33
CA HIS A 264 12.83 13.08 39.83
C HIS A 264 12.03 12.27 38.78
N ARG A 265 12.27 12.50 37.48
CA ARG A 265 11.58 11.83 36.37
C ARG A 265 12.53 11.62 35.18
N ARG A 266 13.07 10.40 35.06
CA ARG A 266 14.00 10.03 33.97
C ARG A 266 13.37 9.97 32.57
N ASP A 267 12.04 10.00 32.48
CA ASP A 267 11.29 9.99 31.23
C ASP A 267 10.84 11.39 30.81
N LEU A 268 11.32 12.44 31.48
CA LEU A 268 11.10 13.83 31.16
C LEU A 268 12.37 14.41 30.53
N VAL A 269 12.25 15.18 29.47
CA VAL A 269 13.34 15.92 28.84
C VAL A 269 12.87 17.34 28.54
N ILE A 270 13.63 18.35 28.96
CA ILE A 270 13.41 19.72 28.54
C ILE A 270 14.32 19.95 27.33
N SER A 271 13.71 20.15 26.17
CA SER A 271 14.47 20.25 24.91
C SER A 271 14.99 21.66 24.65
N ARG A 272 14.17 22.68 24.95
CA ARG A 272 14.41 24.08 24.59
C ARG A 272 13.78 25.03 25.59
N ARG A 273 14.31 26.25 25.64
CA ARG A 273 13.86 27.35 26.50
C ARG A 273 13.89 28.65 25.71
N LEU A 274 12.88 29.48 25.90
CA LEU A 274 12.79 30.84 25.37
C LEU A 274 12.92 31.83 26.52
N ARG A 275 13.89 32.73 26.44
CA ARG A 275 14.07 33.87 27.36
C ARG A 275 14.39 35.11 26.54
N ASN A 276 13.68 36.21 26.79
CA ASN A 276 13.86 37.48 26.09
C ASN A 276 13.82 37.37 24.54
N GLY A 277 13.01 36.44 24.01
CA GLY A 277 12.88 36.21 22.57
C GLY A 277 13.96 35.32 21.94
N GLU A 278 14.93 34.84 22.71
CA GLU A 278 15.99 33.95 22.25
C GLU A 278 15.71 32.49 22.65
N MET A 279 15.68 31.59 21.66
CA MET A 279 15.43 30.17 21.88
C MET A 279 16.75 29.41 21.96
N VAL A 280 17.00 28.78 23.10
CA VAL A 280 18.25 28.06 23.39
C VAL A 280 17.95 26.61 23.72
N ILE A 281 18.83 25.70 23.28
CA ILE A 281 18.78 24.28 23.64
C ILE A 281 19.10 24.13 25.13
N VAL A 282 18.27 23.39 25.84
CA VAL A 282 18.44 23.16 27.28
C VAL A 282 19.30 21.93 27.51
N THR A 283 20.37 22.09 28.28
CA THR A 283 21.21 21.00 28.79
C THR A 283 20.88 20.74 30.25
N PRO A 284 21.26 19.58 30.84
CA PRO A 284 21.04 19.31 32.25
C PRO A 284 21.61 20.39 33.18
N ASP A 285 22.66 21.10 32.76
CA ASP A 285 23.32 22.13 33.56
C ASP A 285 22.74 23.53 33.36
N SER A 286 21.76 23.69 32.47
CA SER A 286 21.09 24.97 32.23
C SER A 286 20.25 25.39 33.44
N ASP A 287 20.22 26.70 33.71
CA ASP A 287 19.39 27.32 34.74
C ASP A 287 18.02 27.71 34.19
N LEU A 288 16.98 27.53 35.02
CA LEU A 288 15.64 27.99 34.74
C LEU A 288 15.30 29.24 35.55
N GLN A 289 14.59 30.19 34.94
CA GLN A 289 14.17 31.42 35.59
C GLN A 289 12.67 31.66 35.39
N VAL A 290 12.07 32.42 36.31
CA VAL A 290 10.67 32.83 36.19
C VAL A 290 10.50 33.70 34.95
N GLY A 291 9.47 33.40 34.16
CA GLY A 291 9.19 34.04 32.86
C GLY A 291 9.79 33.31 31.66
N ASP A 292 10.63 32.29 31.87
CA ASP A 292 11.06 31.42 30.78
C ASP A 292 9.89 30.58 30.26
N ILE A 293 9.87 30.32 28.95
CA ILE A 293 8.98 29.32 28.34
C ILE A 293 9.81 28.11 27.97
N ILE A 294 9.44 26.92 28.44
CA ILE A 294 10.17 25.67 28.18
C ILE A 294 9.34 24.71 27.36
N LYS A 295 10.02 23.96 26.47
CA LYS A 295 9.43 22.84 25.74
C LYS A 295 9.86 21.52 26.36
N ALA A 296 8.92 20.82 26.99
CA ALA A 296 9.15 19.54 27.66
C ALA A 296 8.56 18.38 26.86
N VAL A 297 9.27 17.25 26.83
CA VAL A 297 8.89 16.01 26.16
C VAL A 297 8.94 14.89 27.18
N GLY A 298 7.85 14.15 27.34
CA GLY A 298 7.76 13.13 28.38
C GLY A 298 6.49 12.29 28.34
N SER A 299 6.37 11.32 29.25
CA SER A 299 5.08 10.64 29.44
C SER A 299 4.03 11.63 29.94
N LYS A 300 2.75 11.37 29.65
CA LYS A 300 1.64 12.23 30.10
C LYS A 300 1.67 12.50 31.60
N ALA A 301 1.92 11.47 32.40
CA ALA A 301 2.04 11.60 33.87
C ALA A 301 3.22 12.50 34.30
N SER A 302 4.34 12.45 33.58
CA SER A 302 5.51 13.30 33.88
C SER A 302 5.31 14.75 33.44
N LEU A 303 4.57 14.98 32.35
CA LEU A 303 4.17 16.34 31.95
C LEU A 303 3.14 16.94 32.90
N ASP A 304 2.11 16.19 33.28
CA ASP A 304 1.10 16.65 34.25
C ASP A 304 1.74 17.02 35.60
N TRP A 305 2.73 16.22 36.03
CA TRP A 305 3.56 16.54 37.19
C TRP A 305 4.39 17.81 36.96
N LEU A 306 5.05 17.94 35.81
CA LEU A 306 5.88 19.10 35.50
C LEU A 306 5.05 20.38 35.45
N THR A 307 3.86 20.35 34.86
CA THR A 307 2.92 21.48 34.87
C THR A 307 2.58 21.85 36.31
N SER A 308 2.21 20.87 37.14
CA SER A 308 1.92 21.13 38.56
C SER A 308 3.12 21.69 39.33
N TYR A 309 4.34 21.33 38.94
CA TYR A 309 5.59 21.70 39.60
C TYR A 309 6.21 23.02 39.10
N VAL A 310 5.97 23.40 37.84
CA VAL A 310 6.67 24.52 37.17
C VAL A 310 5.78 25.73 36.92
N GLY A 311 4.50 25.50 36.60
CA GLY A 311 3.59 26.59 36.28
C GLY A 311 2.52 26.25 35.27
N GLU A 312 2.04 27.27 34.57
CA GLU A 312 0.88 27.15 33.68
C GLU A 312 1.29 26.77 32.25
N PRO A 313 0.38 26.15 31.47
CA PRO A 313 0.58 25.93 30.05
C PRO A 313 0.90 27.24 29.32
N ALA A 314 1.90 27.24 28.47
CA ALA A 314 2.26 28.42 27.69
C ALA A 314 1.19 28.69 26.61
N ALA A 315 0.79 29.95 26.47
CA ALA A 315 -0.12 30.38 25.40
C ALA A 315 0.54 30.44 24.01
N ILE A 316 1.88 30.31 23.97
CA ILE A 316 2.70 30.42 22.76
C ILE A 316 3.23 29.03 22.41
N ASP A 317 2.94 28.57 21.20
CA ASP A 317 3.48 27.34 20.61
C ASP A 317 4.91 27.62 20.11
N LEU A 318 5.91 27.11 20.84
CA LEU A 318 7.33 27.33 20.55
C LEU A 318 7.75 26.70 19.21
N GLU A 319 6.97 25.77 18.68
CA GLU A 319 7.27 25.05 17.44
C GLU A 319 7.07 25.91 16.19
N ARG A 320 6.27 26.98 16.29
CA ARG A 320 5.94 27.89 15.18
C ARG A 320 6.88 29.09 15.09
N LEU A 321 7.81 29.24 16.04
CA LEU A 321 8.80 30.30 16.00
C LEU A 321 9.99 29.89 15.14
N PRO A 322 10.48 30.76 14.23
CA PRO A 322 11.65 30.46 13.42
C PRO A 322 12.87 30.23 14.33
N SER A 323 13.47 29.03 14.24
CA SER A 323 14.67 28.68 14.99
C SER A 323 15.78 28.28 14.02
N GLU A 324 17.02 28.68 14.27
CA GLU A 324 18.20 28.23 13.51
C GLU A 324 18.62 26.77 13.81
N ILE A 325 17.76 26.02 14.52
CA ILE A 325 18.03 24.67 15.00
C ILE A 325 17.66 23.64 13.94
N GLY A 326 18.66 22.94 13.39
CA GLY A 326 18.47 21.82 12.46
C GLY A 326 18.19 20.49 13.18
N ILE A 327 17.32 19.66 12.62
CA ILE A 327 17.04 18.30 13.11
C ILE A 327 17.77 17.29 12.21
N ARG A 328 18.49 16.33 12.81
CA ARG A 328 19.03 15.15 12.12
C ARG A 328 18.59 13.86 12.80
N TRP A 329 18.08 12.92 12.01
CA TRP A 329 17.74 11.59 12.47
C TRP A 329 18.99 10.71 12.47
N ILE A 330 19.35 10.13 13.63
CA ILE A 330 20.48 9.21 13.78
C ILE A 330 19.94 7.84 14.19
N MET A 331 20.21 6.81 13.39
CA MET A 331 19.81 5.43 13.69
C MET A 331 20.91 4.74 14.51
N VAL A 332 20.61 4.41 15.77
CA VAL A 332 21.53 3.66 16.64
C VAL A 332 21.18 2.18 16.58
N SER A 333 21.98 1.40 15.86
CA SER A 333 21.74 -0.03 15.63
C SER A 333 22.14 -0.93 16.82
N ARG A 334 23.07 -0.49 17.69
CA ARG A 334 23.49 -1.23 18.89
C ARG A 334 22.85 -0.66 20.15
N ARG A 335 22.11 -1.51 20.87
CA ARG A 335 21.36 -1.12 22.07
C ARG A 335 22.27 -0.63 23.22
N GLU A 336 23.52 -1.07 23.25
CA GLU A 336 24.55 -0.68 24.23
C GLU A 336 24.98 0.80 24.13
N LEU A 337 24.74 1.43 22.98
CA LEU A 337 25.08 2.83 22.73
C LEU A 337 23.94 3.80 23.12
N VAL A 338 22.77 3.27 23.51
CA VAL A 338 21.63 4.10 23.91
C VAL A 338 21.94 4.80 25.23
N GLY A 339 21.84 6.14 25.24
CA GLY A 339 22.12 6.98 26.41
C GLY A 339 23.60 7.35 26.59
N ARG A 340 24.47 7.03 25.62
CA ARG A 340 25.85 7.52 25.56
C ARG A 340 25.91 8.77 24.68
N THR A 341 26.80 9.71 25.02
CA THR A 341 27.12 10.85 24.15
C THR A 341 27.77 10.33 22.88
N ILE A 342 27.23 10.72 21.71
CA ILE A 342 27.78 10.40 20.39
C ILE A 342 28.78 11.48 19.98
#